data_AF-A0A497AFA0-F1
#
_entry.id   AF-A0A497AFA0-F1
#
_cell.length_a   1.000
_cell.length_b   1.000
_cell.length_c   1.000
_cell.angle_alpha   90.00
_cell.angle_beta   90.00
_cell.angle_gamma   90.00
#
_symmetry.space_group_name_H-M   'P 1'
#
loop_
_entity.id
_entity.type
_entity.pdbx_description
1 polymer ?
#
loop_
_entity_poly.entity_id
_entity_poly.type
_entity_poly.pdbx_seq_one_letter_code
_entity_poly.pdbx_strand_id
1 'polypeptide(L)'
;MTLCLPYVWDYDIDEAQFRAIMAGEVTLGRLDRNWAAARLLEYAPYSDIVRWLGYRALVDGWPRWRRRIRSQSRKRGFDFLVPWLPLHHPELL
;
A
#
# COMPACT_ATOMS: atom_id res chain seq x y z
N MET A 1 9.03 -0.45 22.35
CA MET A 1 8.07 -1.49 21.92
C MET A 1 7.86 -1.28 20.44
N THR A 2 8.51 -2.09 19.60
CA THR A 2 8.34 -2.02 18.14
C THR A 2 6.91 -2.42 17.83
N LEU A 3 6.10 -1.50 17.32
CA LEU A 3 4.69 -1.75 17.01
C LEU A 3 4.68 -2.77 15.86
N CYS A 4 4.26 -4.00 16.17
CA CYS A 4 4.12 -5.03 15.14
C CYS A 4 3.07 -4.56 14.13
N LEU A 5 3.46 -4.43 12.86
CA LEU A 5 2.53 -4.01 11.81
C LEU A 5 1.51 -5.14 11.61
N PRO A 6 0.21 -4.94 11.92
CA PRO A 6 -0.77 -6.03 11.93
C PRO A 6 -1.04 -6.62 10.53
N TYR A 7 -0.50 -6.02 9.48
CA TYR A 7 -0.60 -6.50 8.10
C TYR A 7 0.63 -7.28 7.61
N VAL A 8 1.66 -7.47 8.45
CA VAL A 8 2.82 -8.34 8.15
C VAL A 8 3.08 -9.40 9.23
N TRP A 9 2.11 -9.64 10.10
CA TRP A 9 2.19 -10.58 11.23
C TRP A 9 2.61 -12.01 10.83
N ASP A 10 2.37 -12.40 9.58
CA ASP A 10 2.69 -13.71 9.00
C ASP A 10 4.09 -13.78 8.37
N TYR A 11 4.88 -12.72 8.49
CA TYR A 11 6.25 -12.65 7.97
C TYR A 11 7.23 -12.33 9.09
N ASP A 12 8.42 -12.91 9.02
CA ASP A 12 9.55 -12.54 9.86
C ASP A 12 10.21 -11.25 9.32
N ILE A 13 9.45 -10.15 9.38
CA ILE A 13 9.91 -8.80 9.04
C ILE A 13 9.44 -7.78 10.07
N ASP A 14 10.32 -6.83 10.39
CA ASP A 14 9.97 -5.69 11.24
C ASP A 14 9.51 -4.45 10.44
N GLU A 15 9.11 -3.40 11.15
CA GLU A 15 8.65 -2.14 10.54
C GLU A 15 9.76 -1.47 9.70
N ALA A 16 11.02 -1.57 10.10
CA ALA A 16 12.14 -0.96 9.38
C ALA A 16 12.40 -1.67 8.05
N GLN A 17 12.36 -3.01 8.06
CA GLN A 17 12.44 -3.82 6.85
C GLN A 17 11.25 -3.57 5.94
N PHE A 18 10.03 -3.52 6.48
CA PHE A 18 8.84 -3.20 5.68
C PHE A 18 8.95 -1.81 5.05
N ARG A 19 9.46 -0.82 5.80
CA ARG A 19 9.74 0.53 5.28
C ARG A 19 10.73 0.52 4.13
N ALA A 20 11.85 -0.19 4.29
CA ALA A 20 12.86 -0.31 3.25
C ALA A 20 12.29 -1.00 1.98
N ILE A 21 11.44 -2.03 2.13
CA ILE A 21 10.77 -2.68 1.00
C ILE A 21 9.79 -1.71 0.32
N MET A 22 9.01 -0.95 1.09
CA MET A 22 8.07 0.05 0.58
C MET A 22 8.76 1.19 -0.18
N ALA A 23 9.95 1.60 0.29
CA ALA A 23 10.81 2.56 -0.38
C ALA A 23 11.48 1.98 -1.64
N GLY A 24 11.50 0.65 -1.80
CA GLY A 24 12.19 -0.04 -2.88
C GLY A 24 13.71 -0.15 -2.67
N GLU A 25 14.18 0.12 -1.44
CA GLU A 25 15.60 0.06 -1.06
C GLU A 25 16.09 -1.38 -0.89
N VAL A 26 15.19 -2.28 -0.47
CA VAL A 26 15.48 -3.70 -0.30
C VAL A 26 14.40 -4.56 -0.92
N THR A 27 14.80 -5.75 -1.39
CA THR A 27 13.90 -6.83 -1.76
C THR A 27 14.33 -8.08 -0.99
N LEU A 28 13.42 -8.68 -0.22
CA LEU A 28 13.70 -9.88 0.57
C LEU A 28 13.09 -11.09 -0.14
N GLY A 29 13.90 -11.83 -0.89
CA GLY A 29 13.41 -12.95 -1.70
C GLY A 29 12.38 -12.50 -2.74
N ARG A 30 11.09 -12.80 -2.50
CA ARG A 30 9.97 -12.37 -3.37
C ARG A 30 9.23 -11.12 -2.86
N LEU A 31 9.63 -10.57 -1.71
CA LEU A 31 9.01 -9.43 -1.06
C LEU A 31 9.58 -8.14 -1.64
N ASP A 32 8.99 -7.70 -2.75
CA ASP A 32 9.30 -6.44 -3.43
C ASP A 32 8.33 -5.32 -3.02
N ARG A 33 8.57 -4.10 -3.49
CA ARG A 33 7.67 -2.95 -3.27
C ARG A 33 6.22 -3.24 -3.70
N ASN A 34 6.02 -4.04 -4.74
CA ASN A 34 4.68 -4.39 -5.21
C ASN A 34 3.95 -5.34 -4.27
N TRP A 35 4.68 -6.28 -3.67
CA TRP A 35 4.17 -7.13 -2.60
C TRP A 35 3.80 -6.27 -1.39
N ALA A 36 4.68 -5.37 -0.95
CA ALA A 36 4.43 -4.55 0.24
C ALA A 36 3.24 -3.60 0.04
N ALA A 37 3.15 -2.93 -1.12
CA ALA A 37 2.01 -2.08 -1.44
C ALA A 37 0.69 -2.89 -1.51
N ALA A 38 0.69 -4.07 -2.16
CA ALA A 38 -0.49 -4.92 -2.19
C ALA A 38 -0.91 -5.38 -0.78
N ARG A 39 0.07 -5.69 0.09
CA ARG A 39 -0.19 -6.11 1.47
C ARG A 39 -0.83 -4.99 2.28
N LEU A 40 -0.28 -3.78 2.17
CA LEU A 40 -0.81 -2.59 2.82
C LEU A 40 -2.24 -2.29 2.36
N LEU A 41 -2.50 -2.31 1.05
CA LEU A 41 -3.82 -2.01 0.48
C LEU A 41 -4.90 -3.04 0.84
N GLU A 42 -4.51 -4.30 0.99
CA GLU A 42 -5.44 -5.38 1.34
C GLU A 42 -5.85 -5.31 2.82
N TYR A 43 -4.88 -5.10 3.72
CA TYR A 43 -5.07 -5.35 5.15
C TYR A 43 -5.00 -4.11 6.03
N ALA A 44 -4.27 -3.06 5.65
CA ALA A 44 -4.03 -1.93 6.54
C ALA A 44 -5.23 -0.96 6.61
N PRO A 45 -5.44 -0.27 7.75
CA PRO A 45 -6.37 0.85 7.83
C PRO A 45 -6.03 1.93 6.80
N TYR A 46 -7.04 2.70 6.37
CA TYR A 46 -6.85 3.74 5.35
C TYR A 46 -5.82 4.81 5.76
N SER A 47 -5.78 5.18 7.05
CA SER A 47 -4.79 6.11 7.60
C SER A 47 -3.36 5.64 7.37
N ASP A 48 -3.09 4.34 7.55
CA ASP A 48 -1.78 3.76 7.32
C ASP A 48 -1.46 3.72 5.83
N ILE A 49 -2.45 3.39 4.99
CA ILE A 49 -2.28 3.43 3.53
C ILE A 49 -1.80 4.80 3.07
N VAL A 50 -2.47 5.87 3.53
CA VAL A 50 -2.08 7.25 3.20
C VAL A 50 -0.72 7.60 3.80
N ARG A 51 -0.44 7.23 5.05
CA ARG A 51 0.85 7.50 5.70
C ARG A 51 2.04 6.86 4.98
N TRP A 52 1.88 5.63 4.49
CA TRP A 52 2.98 4.85 3.91
C TRP A 52 3.16 5.03 2.40
N LEU A 53 2.06 5.18 1.65
CA LEU A 53 2.12 5.39 0.19
C LEU A 53 2.01 6.86 -0.20
N GLY A 54 1.20 7.63 0.50
CA GLY A 54 0.71 8.92 0.00
C GLY A 54 -0.25 8.75 -1.19
N TYR A 55 -0.95 9.84 -1.53
CA TYR A 55 -1.96 9.82 -2.59
C TYR A 55 -1.35 9.65 -3.99
N ARG A 56 -0.24 10.33 -4.29
CA ARG A 56 0.44 10.20 -5.59
C ARG A 56 0.84 8.76 -5.90
N ALA A 57 1.57 8.10 -4.98
CA ALA A 57 2.00 6.73 -5.22
C ALA A 57 0.83 5.74 -5.26
N LEU A 58 -0.26 6.00 -4.53
CA LEU A 58 -1.50 5.23 -4.63
C LEU A 58 -2.09 5.33 -6.03
N VAL A 59 -2.29 6.54 -6.55
CA VAL A 59 -2.87 6.79 -7.87
C VAL A 59 -2.01 6.16 -8.97
N ASP A 60 -0.70 6.43 -8.96
CA ASP A 60 0.24 5.92 -9.97
C ASP A 60 0.36 4.39 -9.92
N GLY A 61 0.35 3.81 -8.71
CA GLY A 61 0.57 2.39 -8.49
C GLY A 61 -0.68 1.52 -8.64
N TRP A 62 -1.88 2.10 -8.48
CA TRP A 62 -3.13 1.34 -8.42
C TRP A 62 -3.38 0.40 -9.61
N PRO A 63 -3.20 0.82 -10.88
CA PRO A 63 -3.44 -0.07 -12.02
C PRO A 63 -2.66 -1.39 -11.95
N ARG A 64 -1.45 -1.35 -11.39
CA ARG A 64 -0.57 -2.52 -11.22
C ARG A 64 -0.94 -3.37 -10.00
N TRP A 65 -1.34 -2.74 -8.90
CA TRP A 65 -1.62 -3.42 -7.64
C TRP A 65 -3.04 -3.98 -7.55
N ARG A 66 -4.01 -3.37 -8.23
CA ARG A 66 -5.42 -3.79 -8.27
C ARG A 66 -5.62 -5.28 -8.50
N ARG A 67 -4.85 -5.88 -9.43
CA ARG A 67 -4.92 -7.32 -9.75
C ARG A 67 -4.44 -8.24 -8.63
N ARG A 68 -3.66 -7.72 -7.69
CA ARG A 68 -3.12 -8.46 -6.52
C ARG A 68 -4.06 -8.39 -5.31
N ILE A 69 -4.96 -7.41 -5.28
CA ILE A 69 -5.96 -7.27 -4.22
C ILE A 69 -6.99 -8.39 -4.37
N ARG A 70 -7.41 -8.99 -3.26
CA ARG A 70 -8.44 -10.05 -3.21
C ARG A 70 -9.78 -9.48 -2.77
N SER A 71 -9.76 -8.62 -1.76
CA SER A 71 -10.95 -7.98 -1.21
C SER A 71 -11.68 -7.12 -2.25
N GLN A 72 -12.92 -7.49 -2.55
CA GLN A 72 -13.75 -6.79 -3.52
C GLN A 72 -14.19 -5.41 -3.01
N SER A 73 -14.39 -5.25 -1.70
CA SER A 73 -14.71 -3.95 -1.11
C SER A 73 -13.54 -2.97 -1.25
N ARG A 74 -12.31 -3.43 -0.99
CA ARG A 74 -11.09 -2.63 -1.22
C ARG A 74 -10.95 -2.22 -2.69
N LYS A 75 -11.12 -3.17 -3.62
CA LYS A 75 -11.08 -2.87 -5.06
C LYS A 75 -12.05 -1.77 -5.44
N ARG A 76 -13.33 -1.90 -5.07
CA ARG A 76 -14.34 -0.89 -5.38
C ARG A 76 -14.01 0.47 -4.76
N GLY A 77 -13.54 0.49 -3.51
CA GLY A 77 -13.14 1.72 -2.83
C GLY A 77 -12.01 2.45 -3.56
N PHE A 78 -10.96 1.74 -3.96
CA PHE A 78 -9.84 2.33 -4.69
C PHE A 78 -10.15 2.61 -6.16
N ASP A 79 -10.97 1.79 -6.82
CA ASP A 79 -11.45 2.04 -8.19
C ASP A 79 -12.27 3.33 -8.26
N PHE A 80 -12.94 3.72 -7.18
CA PHE A 80 -13.57 5.03 -7.04
C PHE A 80 -12.56 6.13 -6.69
N LEU A 81 -11.74 5.92 -5.66
CA LEU A 81 -10.86 6.96 -5.11
C LEU A 81 -9.78 7.43 -6.10
N VAL A 82 -9.17 6.50 -6.82
CA VAL A 82 -8.02 6.77 -7.71
C VAL A 82 -8.36 7.74 -8.85
N PRO A 83 -9.48 7.61 -9.57
CA PRO A 83 -9.89 8.63 -10.53
C PRO A 83 -10.48 9.89 -9.88
N TRP A 84 -11.08 9.76 -8.69
CA TRP A 84 -11.71 10.89 -7.99
C TRP A 84 -10.68 11.90 -7.46
N LEU A 85 -9.56 11.43 -6.91
CA LEU A 85 -8.52 12.28 -6.32
C LEU A 85 -7.96 13.32 -7.31
N PRO A 86 -7.46 12.98 -8.51
CA PRO A 86 -6.98 13.97 -9.48
C PRO A 86 -8.05 14.96 -9.93
N LEU A 87 -9.32 14.55 -9.95
CA LEU A 87 -10.43 15.39 -10.40
C LEU A 87 -10.88 16.40 -9.34
N HIS A 88 -10.87 16.00 -8.07
CA HIS A 88 -11.46 16.77 -6.98
C HIS A 88 -10.44 17.35 -5.99
N HIS A 89 -9.29 16.71 -5.84
CA HIS A 89 -8.21 17.11 -4.93
C HIS A 89 -6.83 16.99 -5.58
N PRO A 90 -6.57 17.68 -6.70
CA PRO A 90 -5.28 17.66 -7.36
C PRO A 90 -4.14 18.17 -6.45
N GLU A 91 -4.43 19.00 -5.45
CA GLU A 91 -3.47 19.51 -4.47
C GLU A 91 -2.84 18.43 -3.58
N LEU A 92 -3.44 17.24 -3.52
CA LEU A 92 -2.94 16.11 -2.75
C LEU A 92 -1.93 15.23 -3.54
N LEU A 93 -1.70 15.52 -4.83
CA LEU A 93 -0.87 14.71 -5.73
C LEU A 93 0.52 15.31 -5.99
#